data_AF-A0A8B3P736-F1
#
_entry.id   AF-A0A8B3P736-F1
#
_cell.length_a   1.000
_cell.length_b   1.000
_cell.length_c   1.000
_cell.angle_alpha   90.00
_cell.angle_beta   90.00
_cell.angle_gamma   90.00
#
_symmetry.space_group_name_H-M   'P 1'
#
loop_
_entity.id
_entity.type
_entity.pdbx_description
1 polymer ?
#
loop_
_entity_poly.entity_id
_entity_poly.type
_entity_poly.pdbx_seq_one_letter_code
_entity_poly.pdbx_strand_id
1 'polypeptide(L)'
;MPNTHVPAAGEAMPAANVSRRLALLGGLSAAAALAALPRAHATPAEHLDAELFRLDREMEEAEARMEAASDANCRAGSMCEKLYPPRPPEWKRPSTPDHVLDILADMSFNDRKAEQQPEPVRAWYKACAEQKSESEALWKAYKTKVEEIDCEAGMDGLEDAYNDSVDAMWQVGHRIFATPADTLDGIIIKIRAGDRMGAPDANEAFLSIAADVRRLAAAEATS
;
A
#
# COMPACT_ATOMS: atom_id res chain seq x y z
N MET A 1 -19.11 25.30 -7.71
CA MET A 1 -18.78 23.92 -7.31
C MET A 1 -17.66 23.43 -8.21
N PRO A 2 -16.59 22.86 -7.65
CA PRO A 2 -15.31 22.72 -8.34
C PRO A 2 -15.23 21.43 -9.16
N ASN A 3 -14.68 21.54 -10.36
CA ASN A 3 -14.25 20.43 -11.20
C ASN A 3 -12.88 19.95 -10.72
N THR A 4 -12.80 18.70 -10.28
CA THR A 4 -11.56 17.94 -10.06
C THR A 4 -10.95 17.54 -11.40
N HIS A 5 -9.87 18.22 -11.80
CA HIS A 5 -8.93 17.71 -12.79
C HIS A 5 -7.94 16.78 -12.09
N VAL A 6 -7.96 15.51 -12.50
CA VAL A 6 -6.96 14.48 -12.22
C VAL A 6 -5.66 14.87 -12.95
N PRO A 7 -4.50 15.01 -12.26
CA PRO A 7 -3.24 15.19 -12.95
C PRO A 7 -2.72 13.85 -13.46
N ALA A 8 -2.31 13.85 -14.73
CA ALA A 8 -1.54 12.81 -15.37
C ALA A 8 -0.21 12.62 -14.64
N ALA A 9 0.05 11.42 -14.12
CA ALA A 9 1.30 11.08 -13.47
C ALA A 9 2.33 10.67 -14.52
N GLY A 10 3.03 11.67 -15.06
CA GLY A 10 4.14 11.49 -15.98
C GLY A 10 4.95 12.77 -16.04
N GLU A 11 5.75 13.05 -15.01
CA GLU A 11 7.05 13.71 -15.09
C GLU A 11 7.70 13.90 -13.70
N ALA A 12 9.03 13.70 -13.69
CA ALA A 12 10.02 14.08 -12.67
C ALA A 12 10.15 13.23 -11.39
N MET A 13 10.86 12.10 -11.48
CA MET A 13 11.68 11.63 -10.36
C MET A 13 13.10 12.21 -10.48
N PRO A 14 13.64 12.90 -9.46
CA PRO A 14 15.04 13.28 -9.45
C PRO A 14 15.92 12.07 -9.08
N ALA A 15 16.97 11.86 -9.87
CA ALA A 15 18.07 10.96 -9.55
C ALA A 15 18.89 11.51 -8.37
N ALA A 16 18.87 10.82 -7.23
CA ALA A 16 19.82 10.89 -6.12
C ALA A 16 19.55 9.64 -5.28
N ASN A 17 20.48 8.79 -4.81
CA ASN A 17 21.90 8.88 -4.63
C ASN A 17 22.40 7.43 -4.45
N VAL A 18 23.24 6.96 -5.37
CA VAL A 18 23.90 5.66 -5.26
C VAL A 18 25.14 5.83 -4.37
N SER A 19 25.28 4.95 -3.37
CA SER A 19 26.48 4.70 -2.53
C SER A 19 26.46 5.29 -1.12
N ARG A 20 25.99 4.50 -0.13
CA ARG A 20 26.50 4.60 1.25
C ARG A 20 26.24 3.39 2.16
N ARG A 21 26.56 2.15 1.74
CA ARG A 21 26.61 1.00 2.68
C ARG A 21 27.74 0.00 2.38
N LEU A 22 28.96 0.51 2.21
CA LEU A 22 30.16 -0.33 2.15
C LEU A 22 31.29 0.27 2.99
N ALA A 23 31.12 0.23 4.32
CA ALA A 23 32.21 0.37 5.29
C ALA A 23 31.62 0.20 6.71
N LEU A 24 31.47 -1.04 7.19
CA LEU A 24 31.34 -1.36 8.62
C LEU A 24 31.44 -2.88 8.84
N LEU A 25 32.45 -3.52 8.24
CA LEU A 25 32.84 -4.89 8.55
C LEU A 25 34.36 -4.97 8.43
N GLY A 26 35.06 -4.97 9.57
CA GLY A 26 36.50 -5.27 9.60
C GLY A 26 37.23 -4.78 10.83
N GLY A 27 37.52 -5.69 11.77
CA GLY A 27 38.79 -5.67 12.51
C GLY A 27 38.75 -5.25 13.98
N LEU A 28 38.19 -6.08 14.86
CA LEU A 28 38.58 -6.12 16.28
C LEU A 28 39.51 -7.32 16.49
N SER A 29 40.79 -7.05 16.73
CA SER A 29 41.75 -8.07 17.14
C SER A 29 42.53 -7.65 18.39
N ALA A 30 42.25 -8.41 19.46
CA ALA A 30 43.11 -8.91 20.53
C ALA A 30 43.79 -7.98 21.56
N ALA A 31 43.35 -8.23 22.81
CA ALA A 31 44.15 -8.55 24.00
C ALA A 31 44.94 -7.44 24.73
N ALA A 32 44.45 -7.09 25.93
CA ALA A 32 45.28 -6.71 27.06
C ALA A 32 44.79 -7.46 28.31
N ALA A 33 45.67 -8.30 28.86
CA ALA A 33 45.45 -9.06 30.09
C ALA A 33 45.46 -8.12 31.30
N LEU A 34 44.42 -8.17 32.14
CA LEU A 34 44.43 -7.53 33.45
C LEU A 34 43.88 -8.45 34.53
N ALA A 35 44.57 -8.36 35.66
CA ALA A 35 44.56 -9.18 36.86
C ALA A 35 43.18 -9.59 37.39
N ALA A 36 43.13 -10.83 37.91
CA ALA A 36 42.00 -11.37 38.65
C ALA A 36 41.79 -10.61 39.97
N LEU A 37 40.73 -9.83 40.03
CA LEU A 37 40.01 -9.48 41.25
C LEU A 37 38.68 -10.24 41.23
N PRO A 38 38.08 -10.61 42.39
CA PRO A 38 36.78 -11.25 42.42
C PRO A 38 35.76 -10.24 41.90
N ARG A 39 35.41 -10.37 40.63
CA ARG A 39 34.31 -9.62 40.01
C ARG A 39 33.04 -10.21 40.57
N ALA A 40 32.42 -9.50 41.52
CA ALA A 40 31.00 -9.69 41.78
C ALA A 40 30.31 -9.68 40.41
N HIS A 41 29.64 -10.78 40.07
CA HIS A 41 28.87 -10.88 38.84
C HIS A 41 27.66 -9.93 38.97
N ALA A 42 27.90 -8.63 38.75
CA ALA A 42 26.84 -7.74 38.34
C ALA A 42 26.41 -8.23 36.96
N THR A 43 25.23 -8.83 36.90
CA THR A 43 24.51 -9.02 35.64
C THR A 43 24.53 -7.66 34.91
N PRO A 44 24.86 -7.60 33.61
CA PRO A 44 24.69 -6.36 32.87
C PRO A 44 23.27 -5.88 33.13
N ALA A 45 23.11 -4.65 33.63
CA ALA A 45 21.79 -4.08 33.80
C ALA A 45 21.15 -4.08 32.41
N GLU A 46 20.02 -4.78 32.26
CA GLU A 46 19.26 -4.76 31.02
C GLU A 46 18.92 -3.29 30.72
N HIS A 47 19.12 -2.88 29.46
CA HIS A 47 18.80 -1.53 29.04
C HIS A 47 17.32 -1.25 29.34
N LEU A 48 16.98 -0.05 29.85
CA LEU A 48 15.60 0.30 30.22
C LEU A 48 14.62 0.06 29.06
N ASP A 49 15.06 0.37 27.84
CA ASP A 49 14.32 0.14 26.58
C ASP A 49 14.68 -1.16 25.83
N ALA A 50 15.14 -2.21 26.52
CA ALA A 50 15.56 -3.47 25.87
C ALA A 50 14.47 -4.07 24.97
N GLU A 51 13.20 -3.98 25.38
CA GLU A 51 12.07 -4.46 24.57
C GLU A 51 11.85 -3.63 23.30
N LEU A 52 12.03 -2.30 23.37
CA LEU A 52 11.94 -1.44 22.18
C LEU A 52 13.05 -1.78 21.18
N PHE A 53 14.28 -2.05 21.64
CA PHE A 53 15.36 -2.50 20.75
C PHE A 53 15.09 -3.87 20.12
N ARG A 54 14.40 -4.76 20.84
CA ARG A 54 13.97 -6.05 20.30
C ARG A 54 12.91 -5.85 19.21
N LEU A 55 11.92 -5.00 19.47
CA LEU A 55 10.84 -4.68 18.53
C LEU A 55 11.31 -3.90 17.30
N ASP A 56 12.27 -2.98 17.44
CA ASP A 56 12.86 -2.25 16.30
C ASP A 56 13.49 -3.21 15.29
N ARG A 57 14.21 -4.22 15.78
CA ARG A 57 14.77 -5.28 14.94
C ARG A 57 13.69 -6.16 14.33
N GLU A 58 12.67 -6.53 15.10
CA GLU A 58 11.52 -7.29 14.61
C GLU A 58 10.81 -6.54 13.47
N MET A 59 10.72 -5.21 13.58
CA MET A 59 10.15 -4.34 12.56
C MET A 59 11.01 -4.27 11.30
N GLU A 60 12.33 -4.13 11.46
CA GLU A 60 13.28 -4.16 10.34
C GLU A 60 13.20 -5.48 9.56
N GLU A 61 13.06 -6.60 10.27
CA GLU A 61 12.85 -7.89 9.62
C GLU A 61 11.48 -8.00 8.94
N ALA A 62 10.43 -7.44 9.53
CA ALA A 62 9.10 -7.42 8.92
C ALA A 62 9.07 -6.55 7.64
N GLU A 63 9.69 -5.37 7.69
CA GLU A 63 9.86 -4.47 6.54
C GLU A 63 10.63 -5.17 5.41
N ALA A 64 11.74 -5.86 5.72
CA ALA A 64 12.48 -6.61 4.72
C ALA A 64 11.67 -7.75 4.08
N ARG A 65 10.81 -8.44 4.86
CA ARG A 65 9.89 -9.46 4.31
C ARG A 65 8.84 -8.83 3.41
N MET A 66 8.30 -7.67 3.80
CA MET A 66 7.33 -6.92 3.01
C MET A 66 7.90 -6.45 1.69
N GLU A 67 9.11 -5.87 1.70
CA GLU A 67 9.81 -5.48 0.48
C GLU A 67 10.01 -6.68 -0.44
N ALA A 68 10.47 -7.82 0.10
CA ALA A 68 10.67 -9.03 -0.70
C ALA A 68 9.37 -9.60 -1.30
N ALA A 69 8.26 -9.55 -0.56
CA ALA A 69 6.94 -9.97 -1.04
C ALA A 69 6.41 -9.03 -2.13
N SER A 70 6.54 -7.72 -1.94
CA SER A 70 6.18 -6.69 -2.92
C SER A 70 6.96 -6.88 -4.24
N ASP A 71 8.27 -7.09 -4.12
CA ASP A 71 9.17 -7.37 -5.23
C ASP A 71 8.75 -8.62 -6.02
N ALA A 72 8.39 -9.69 -5.31
CA ALA A 72 7.93 -10.93 -5.92
C ALA A 72 6.59 -10.74 -6.65
N ASN A 73 5.64 -10.06 -6.00
CA ASN A 73 4.34 -9.71 -6.58
C ASN A 73 4.52 -8.86 -7.87
N CYS A 74 5.32 -7.80 -7.80
CA CYS A 74 5.59 -6.92 -8.96
C CYS A 74 6.23 -7.68 -10.13
N ARG A 75 7.21 -8.55 -9.85
CA ARG A 75 7.86 -9.36 -10.88
C ARG A 75 6.87 -10.33 -11.54
N ALA A 76 6.03 -10.98 -10.76
CA ALA A 76 5.01 -11.89 -11.27
C ALA A 76 3.95 -11.14 -12.10
N GLY A 77 3.44 -10.02 -11.58
CA GLY A 77 2.48 -9.16 -12.30
C GLY A 77 3.01 -8.69 -13.65
N SER A 78 4.27 -8.23 -13.71
CA SER A 78 4.90 -7.83 -14.98
C SER A 78 5.04 -8.99 -15.98
N MET A 79 5.16 -10.24 -15.50
CA MET A 79 5.17 -11.41 -16.38
C MET A 79 3.77 -11.77 -16.86
N CYS A 80 2.75 -11.68 -16.00
CA CYS A 80 1.35 -11.90 -16.35
C CYS A 80 0.87 -10.87 -17.39
N GLU A 81 1.21 -9.59 -17.20
CA GLU A 81 0.87 -8.51 -18.13
C GLU A 81 1.32 -8.76 -19.57
N LYS A 82 2.47 -9.44 -19.75
CA LYS A 82 2.98 -9.81 -21.08
C LYS A 82 2.18 -10.93 -21.74
N LEU A 83 1.44 -11.70 -20.95
CA LEU A 83 0.63 -12.83 -21.41
C LEU A 83 -0.84 -12.45 -21.59
N TYR A 84 -1.28 -11.31 -21.05
CA TYR A 84 -2.66 -10.88 -21.19
C TYR A 84 -3.06 -10.75 -22.66
N PRO A 85 -4.30 -11.17 -23.01
CA PRO A 85 -4.81 -10.95 -24.35
C PRO A 85 -4.94 -9.44 -24.63
N PRO A 86 -5.05 -9.03 -25.91
CA PRO A 86 -5.31 -7.64 -26.24
C PRO A 86 -6.57 -7.12 -25.53
N ARG A 87 -6.45 -5.98 -24.87
CA ARG A 87 -7.55 -5.32 -24.18
C ARG A 87 -8.68 -4.96 -25.16
N PRO A 88 -9.92 -5.40 -24.95
CA PRO A 88 -11.05 -5.00 -25.78
C PRO A 88 -11.25 -3.48 -25.76
N PRO A 89 -11.75 -2.89 -26.86
CA PRO A 89 -12.09 -1.48 -26.86
C PRO A 89 -13.21 -1.19 -25.84
N GLU A 90 -13.15 -0.02 -25.22
CA GLU A 90 -14.23 0.47 -24.38
C GLU A 90 -15.47 0.74 -25.26
N TRP A 91 -16.63 0.24 -24.85
CA TRP A 91 -17.87 0.56 -25.54
C TRP A 91 -18.22 2.03 -25.34
N LYS A 92 -18.34 2.74 -26.45
CA LYS A 92 -18.88 4.10 -26.48
C LYS A 92 -20.25 4.02 -27.13
N ARG A 93 -21.24 4.63 -26.46
CA ARG A 93 -22.57 4.77 -27.05
C ARG A 93 -22.43 5.51 -28.40
N PRO A 94 -22.99 4.97 -29.49
CA PRO A 94 -23.04 5.68 -30.76
C PRO A 94 -23.77 7.02 -30.63
N SER A 95 -23.36 8.02 -31.40
CA SER A 95 -24.11 9.26 -31.52
C SER A 95 -25.53 8.96 -31.97
N THR A 96 -26.51 9.60 -31.33
CA THR A 96 -27.91 9.49 -31.73
C THR A 96 -28.07 10.08 -33.14
N PRO A 97 -28.65 9.34 -34.11
CA PRO A 97 -28.91 9.88 -35.45
C PRO A 97 -29.88 11.07 -35.41
N ASP A 98 -29.71 12.03 -36.32
CA ASP A 98 -30.54 13.25 -36.37
C ASP A 98 -32.04 12.97 -36.39
N HIS A 99 -32.49 12.04 -37.25
CA HIS A 99 -33.90 11.66 -37.32
C HIS A 99 -34.44 11.05 -36.02
N VAL A 100 -33.59 10.42 -35.19
CA VAL A 100 -33.99 9.92 -33.87
C VAL A 100 -34.02 11.08 -32.88
N LEU A 101 -33.09 12.02 -32.96
CA LEU A 101 -33.07 13.23 -32.12
C LEU A 101 -34.33 14.08 -32.35
N ASP A 102 -34.75 14.27 -33.60
CA ASP A 102 -35.95 15.02 -33.96
C ASP A 102 -37.20 14.40 -33.32
N ILE A 103 -37.34 13.07 -33.43
CA ILE A 103 -38.44 12.34 -32.79
C ILE A 103 -38.38 12.48 -31.26
N LEU A 104 -37.18 12.36 -30.67
CA LEU A 104 -37.00 12.48 -29.22
C LEU A 104 -37.33 13.89 -28.70
N ALA A 105 -37.11 14.94 -29.51
CA ALA A 105 -37.40 16.33 -29.17
C ALA A 105 -38.93 16.60 -29.13
N ASP A 106 -39.68 15.94 -30.01
CA ASP A 106 -41.14 16.10 -30.11
C ASP A 106 -41.94 15.20 -29.15
N MET A 107 -41.29 14.24 -28.49
CA MET A 107 -41.96 13.32 -27.56
C MET A 107 -42.35 13.99 -26.24
N SER A 108 -43.60 13.77 -25.82
CA SER A 108 -44.05 14.15 -24.47
C SER A 108 -43.45 13.23 -23.40
N PHE A 109 -43.51 13.64 -22.13
CA PHE A 109 -43.01 12.82 -21.02
C PHE A 109 -43.72 11.45 -20.94
N ASN A 110 -44.97 11.36 -21.39
CA ASN A 110 -45.72 10.11 -21.41
C ASN A 110 -45.21 9.13 -22.48
N ASP A 111 -44.78 9.65 -23.64
CA ASP A 111 -44.28 8.85 -24.78
C ASP A 111 -42.87 8.26 -24.53
N ARG A 112 -42.23 8.63 -23.42
CA ARG A 112 -40.89 8.15 -23.05
C ARG A 112 -40.87 6.74 -22.48
N LYS A 113 -42.02 6.15 -22.14
CA LYS A 113 -42.10 4.74 -21.73
C LYS A 113 -41.69 3.84 -22.90
N ALA A 114 -40.82 2.86 -22.66
CA ALA A 114 -40.23 2.03 -23.72
C ALA A 114 -41.28 1.38 -24.66
N GLU A 115 -42.44 0.99 -24.13
CA GLU A 115 -43.54 0.40 -24.92
C GLU A 115 -44.22 1.41 -25.86
N GLN A 116 -44.21 2.70 -25.50
CA GLN A 116 -44.89 3.81 -26.17
C GLN A 116 -43.97 4.58 -27.11
N GLN A 117 -42.65 4.31 -27.06
CA GLN A 117 -41.68 4.95 -27.92
C GLN A 117 -41.92 4.60 -29.40
N PRO A 118 -41.78 5.58 -30.32
CA PRO A 118 -41.80 5.34 -31.75
C PRO A 118 -40.78 4.30 -32.19
N GLU A 119 -41.11 3.57 -33.26
CA GLU A 119 -40.28 2.46 -33.76
C GLU A 119 -38.82 2.86 -34.04
N PRO A 120 -38.51 4.02 -34.66
CA PRO A 120 -37.12 4.41 -34.90
C PRO A 120 -36.30 4.61 -33.62
N VAL A 121 -36.93 5.16 -32.57
CA VAL A 121 -36.30 5.36 -31.26
C VAL A 121 -36.02 4.01 -30.59
N ARG A 122 -37.01 3.10 -30.60
CA ARG A 122 -36.84 1.75 -30.04
C ARG A 122 -35.79 0.95 -30.79
N ALA A 123 -35.80 1.00 -32.13
CA ALA A 123 -34.82 0.32 -32.97
C ALA A 123 -33.40 0.81 -32.68
N TRP A 124 -33.21 2.12 -32.53
CA TRP A 124 -31.91 2.70 -32.15
C TRP A 124 -31.45 2.27 -30.76
N TYR A 125 -32.32 2.31 -29.74
CA TYR A 125 -31.98 1.83 -28.40
C TYR A 125 -31.65 0.34 -28.38
N LYS A 126 -32.41 -0.47 -29.13
CA LYS A 126 -32.17 -1.91 -29.27
C LYS A 126 -30.80 -2.17 -29.89
N ALA A 127 -30.45 -1.49 -30.99
CA ALA A 127 -29.14 -1.62 -31.62
C ALA A 127 -27.99 -1.21 -30.67
N CYS A 128 -28.17 -0.12 -29.90
CA CYS A 128 -27.19 0.28 -28.89
C CYS A 128 -27.04 -0.78 -27.78
N ALA A 129 -28.14 -1.40 -27.34
CA ALA A 129 -28.14 -2.44 -26.33
C ALA A 129 -27.47 -3.73 -26.81
N GLU A 130 -27.73 -4.14 -28.05
CA GLU A 130 -27.07 -5.28 -28.69
C GLU A 130 -25.55 -5.06 -28.80
N GLN A 131 -25.12 -3.91 -29.31
CA GLN A 131 -23.70 -3.55 -29.39
C GLN A 131 -23.04 -3.50 -28.00
N LYS A 132 -23.73 -2.96 -27.00
CA LYS A 132 -23.24 -2.93 -25.63
C LYS A 132 -23.07 -4.35 -25.08
N SER A 133 -24.06 -5.22 -25.30
CA SER A 133 -24.02 -6.62 -24.86
C SER A 133 -22.87 -7.40 -25.52
N GLU A 134 -22.62 -7.16 -26.81
CA GLU A 134 -21.48 -7.78 -27.52
C GLU A 134 -20.15 -7.31 -26.93
N SER A 135 -20.01 -6.02 -26.65
CA SER A 135 -18.81 -5.49 -25.99
C SER A 135 -18.64 -6.04 -24.57
N GLU A 136 -19.72 -6.12 -23.78
CA GLU A 136 -19.70 -6.72 -22.45
C GLU A 136 -19.29 -8.20 -22.49
N ALA A 137 -19.71 -8.95 -23.51
CA ALA A 137 -19.29 -10.33 -23.71
C ALA A 137 -17.78 -10.44 -24.02
N LEU A 138 -17.24 -9.55 -24.86
CA LEU A 138 -15.79 -9.48 -25.11
C LEU A 138 -15.00 -9.13 -23.85
N TRP A 139 -15.48 -8.14 -23.08
CA TRP A 139 -14.89 -7.76 -21.80
C TRP A 139 -14.93 -8.88 -20.77
N LYS A 140 -16.01 -9.65 -20.74
CA LYS A 140 -16.11 -10.84 -19.88
C LYS A 140 -15.08 -11.89 -20.27
N ALA A 141 -14.98 -12.23 -21.55
CA ALA A 141 -14.00 -13.20 -22.03
C ALA A 141 -12.56 -12.76 -21.76
N TYR A 142 -12.26 -11.47 -21.97
CA TYR A 142 -10.97 -10.87 -21.62
C TYR A 142 -10.66 -11.04 -20.13
N LYS A 143 -11.57 -10.64 -19.24
CA LYS A 143 -11.36 -10.73 -17.78
C LYS A 143 -11.16 -12.17 -17.33
N THR A 144 -11.98 -13.11 -17.82
CA THR A 144 -11.80 -14.53 -17.51
C THR A 144 -10.41 -15.02 -17.93
N LYS A 145 -9.89 -14.60 -19.08
CA LYS A 145 -8.55 -15.00 -19.50
C LYS A 145 -7.44 -14.37 -18.66
N VAL A 146 -7.61 -13.12 -18.22
CA VAL A 146 -6.69 -12.46 -17.28
C VAL A 146 -6.70 -13.18 -15.94
N GLU A 147 -7.89 -13.45 -15.39
CA GLU A 147 -8.06 -14.21 -14.14
C GLU A 147 -7.40 -15.59 -14.21
N GLU A 148 -7.55 -16.31 -15.33
CA GLU A 148 -6.87 -17.60 -15.54
C GLU A 148 -5.34 -17.46 -15.50
N ILE A 149 -4.78 -16.43 -16.15
CA ILE A 149 -3.32 -16.18 -16.18
C ILE A 149 -2.83 -15.85 -14.77
N ASP A 150 -3.55 -15.00 -14.05
CA ASP A 150 -3.20 -14.58 -12.69
C ASP A 150 -3.27 -15.77 -11.71
N CYS A 151 -4.29 -16.62 -11.85
CA CYS A 151 -4.42 -17.87 -11.08
C CYS A 151 -3.25 -18.82 -11.35
N GLU A 152 -2.91 -19.05 -12.64
CA GLU A 152 -1.80 -19.93 -13.03
C GLU A 152 -0.44 -19.42 -12.52
N ALA A 153 -0.26 -18.10 -12.45
CA ALA A 153 0.93 -17.47 -11.90
C ALA A 153 0.95 -17.42 -10.37
N GLY A 154 -0.15 -17.78 -9.70
CA GLY A 154 -0.28 -17.73 -8.25
C GLY A 154 -0.31 -16.31 -7.69
N MET A 155 -0.86 -15.35 -8.45
CA MET A 155 -0.93 -13.93 -8.05
C MET A 155 -1.68 -13.73 -6.73
N ASP A 156 -2.79 -14.44 -6.53
CA ASP A 156 -3.56 -14.37 -5.28
C ASP A 156 -2.69 -14.68 -4.06
N GLY A 157 -1.89 -15.76 -4.12
CA GLY A 157 -0.99 -16.13 -3.03
C GLY A 157 0.16 -15.14 -2.82
N LEU A 158 0.62 -14.45 -3.87
CA LEU A 158 1.62 -13.40 -3.77
C LEU A 158 1.05 -12.10 -3.19
N GLU A 159 -0.20 -11.77 -3.51
CA GLU A 159 -0.93 -10.65 -2.93
C GLU A 159 -1.23 -10.90 -1.46
N ASP A 160 -1.70 -12.11 -1.11
CA ASP A 160 -1.90 -12.54 0.28
C ASP A 160 -0.59 -12.45 1.08
N ALA A 161 0.52 -12.98 0.55
CA ALA A 161 1.82 -12.91 1.23
C ALA A 161 2.30 -11.47 1.44
N TYR A 162 2.03 -10.57 0.48
CA TYR A 162 2.32 -9.15 0.64
C TYR A 162 1.41 -8.52 1.72
N ASN A 163 0.10 -8.76 1.68
CA ASN A 163 -0.83 -8.23 2.69
C ASN A 163 -0.49 -8.72 4.09
N ASP A 164 -0.20 -10.01 4.26
CA ASP A 164 0.24 -10.60 5.53
C ASP A 164 1.53 -9.93 6.05
N SER A 165 2.46 -9.60 5.15
CA SER A 165 3.71 -8.94 5.53
C SER A 165 3.52 -7.48 5.95
N VAL A 166 2.59 -6.77 5.30
CA VAL A 166 2.17 -5.42 5.69
C VAL A 166 1.52 -5.48 7.07
N ASP A 167 0.56 -6.37 7.27
CA ASP A 167 -0.13 -6.54 8.56
C ASP A 167 0.84 -6.87 9.69
N ALA A 168 1.81 -7.78 9.44
CA ALA A 168 2.84 -8.11 10.41
C ALA A 168 3.70 -6.89 10.79
N MET A 169 4.12 -6.07 9.81
CA MET A 169 4.87 -4.84 10.07
C MET A 169 4.06 -3.85 10.92
N TRP A 170 2.78 -3.67 10.60
CA TRP A 170 1.87 -2.80 11.36
C TRP A 170 1.67 -3.28 12.79
N GLN A 171 1.49 -4.58 13.01
CA GLN A 171 1.36 -5.17 14.35
C GLN A 171 2.61 -4.90 15.21
N VAL A 172 3.81 -4.98 14.64
CA VAL A 172 5.05 -4.64 15.36
C VAL A 172 5.09 -3.15 15.70
N GLY A 173 4.72 -2.28 14.75
CA GLY A 173 4.64 -0.84 14.98
C GLY A 173 3.69 -0.45 16.12
N HIS A 174 2.49 -1.04 16.17
CA HIS A 174 1.56 -0.83 17.29
C HIS A 174 2.14 -1.29 18.63
N ARG A 175 2.88 -2.41 18.65
CA ARG A 175 3.58 -2.87 19.87
C ARG A 175 4.69 -1.92 20.30
N ILE A 176 5.41 -1.31 19.35
CA ILE A 176 6.40 -0.26 19.64
C ILE A 176 5.71 0.94 20.29
N PHE A 177 4.58 1.41 19.75
CA PHE A 177 3.85 2.55 20.34
C PHE A 177 3.23 2.24 21.70
N ALA A 178 2.77 1.02 21.92
CA ALA A 178 2.22 0.59 23.22
C ALA A 178 3.30 0.44 24.31
N THR A 179 4.55 0.16 23.92
CA THR A 179 5.67 -0.03 24.86
C THR A 179 6.21 1.32 25.32
N PRO A 180 6.23 1.66 26.62
CA PRO A 180 6.79 2.92 27.10
C PRO A 180 8.29 3.07 26.76
N ALA A 181 8.73 4.27 26.37
CA ALA A 181 10.15 4.60 26.22
C ALA A 181 10.68 5.36 27.44
N ASP A 182 11.71 4.82 28.09
CA ASP A 182 12.31 5.39 29.30
C ASP A 182 13.64 6.11 29.02
N THR A 183 14.08 6.13 27.76
CA THR A 183 15.23 6.91 27.29
C THR A 183 14.94 7.65 25.98
N LEU A 184 15.83 8.57 25.61
CA LEU A 184 15.80 9.21 24.29
C LEU A 184 15.95 8.19 23.15
N ASP A 185 16.76 7.15 23.33
CA ASP A 185 16.94 6.11 22.32
C ASP A 185 15.64 5.33 22.07
N GLY A 186 14.86 5.04 23.13
CA GLY A 186 13.52 4.48 23.01
C GLY A 186 12.55 5.39 22.24
N ILE A 187 12.62 6.71 22.47
CA ILE A 187 11.82 7.68 21.70
C ILE A 187 12.20 7.68 20.22
N ILE A 188 13.50 7.60 19.91
CA ILE A 188 13.99 7.53 18.52
C ILE A 188 13.48 6.26 17.82
N ILE A 189 13.38 5.13 18.51
CA ILE A 189 12.78 3.90 17.97
C ILE A 189 11.32 4.14 17.56
N LYS A 190 10.53 4.81 18.40
CA LYS A 190 9.13 5.14 18.08
C LYS A 190 9.02 6.06 16.87
N ILE A 191 9.90 7.05 16.73
CA ILE A 191 9.92 7.93 15.55
C ILE A 191 10.18 7.10 14.28
N ARG A 192 11.21 6.25 14.29
CA ARG A 192 11.52 5.38 13.15
C ARG A 192 10.38 4.42 12.80
N ALA A 193 9.68 3.89 13.79
CA ALA A 193 8.49 3.07 13.56
C ALA A 193 7.37 3.86 12.88
N GLY A 194 7.13 5.11 13.31
CA GLY A 194 6.17 6.01 12.66
C GLY A 194 6.50 6.31 11.21
N ASP A 195 7.78 6.57 10.91
CA ASP A 195 8.25 6.83 9.55
C ASP A 195 8.04 5.62 8.63
N ARG A 196 8.38 4.41 9.10
CA ARG A 196 8.21 3.15 8.33
C ARG A 196 6.77 2.81 8.03
N MET A 197 5.84 3.13 8.94
CA MET A 197 4.41 2.87 8.74
C MET A 197 3.74 3.88 7.78
N GLY A 198 4.44 4.94 7.36
CA GLY A 198 3.91 5.93 6.40
C GLY A 198 2.69 6.72 6.90
N ALA A 199 2.52 6.78 8.23
CA ALA A 199 1.36 7.26 9.00
C ALA A 199 0.28 8.08 8.24
N PRO A 200 -0.81 7.45 7.77
CA PRO A 200 -2.04 8.16 7.40
C PRO A 200 -2.82 8.64 8.64
N ASP A 201 -2.70 7.92 9.77
CA ASP A 201 -3.24 8.33 11.09
C ASP A 201 -2.09 8.72 12.03
N ALA A 202 -1.62 9.96 11.86
CA ALA A 202 -0.60 10.61 12.68
C ALA A 202 -0.83 10.54 14.21
N ASN A 203 -2.04 10.19 14.69
CA ASN A 203 -2.40 10.39 16.09
C ASN A 203 -1.73 9.41 17.06
N GLU A 204 -1.59 8.12 16.73
CA GLU A 204 -1.08 7.13 17.70
C GLU A 204 0.42 7.32 18.02
N ALA A 205 1.26 7.41 16.99
CA ALA A 205 2.69 7.61 17.15
C ALA A 205 3.00 8.92 17.91
N PHE A 206 2.36 10.02 17.52
CA PHE A 206 2.53 11.32 18.19
C PHE A 206 2.04 11.30 19.64
N LEU A 207 0.88 10.69 19.92
CA LEU A 207 0.37 10.58 21.29
C LEU A 207 1.29 9.74 22.17
N SER A 208 1.79 8.62 21.65
CA SER A 208 2.72 7.73 22.35
C SER A 208 4.04 8.44 22.68
N ILE A 209 4.67 9.08 21.69
CA ILE A 209 5.91 9.84 21.87
C ILE A 209 5.70 11.00 22.87
N ALA A 210 4.61 11.75 22.73
CA ALA A 210 4.31 12.87 23.62
C ALA A 210 4.05 12.41 25.07
N ALA A 211 3.48 11.22 25.27
CA ALA A 211 3.29 10.66 26.61
C ALA A 211 4.64 10.33 27.27
N ASP A 212 5.56 9.71 26.53
CA ASP A 212 6.90 9.38 27.04
C ASP A 212 7.74 10.62 27.34
N VAL A 213 7.75 11.62 26.45
CA VAL A 213 8.44 12.90 26.69
C VAL A 213 7.96 13.58 27.98
N ARG A 214 6.64 13.59 28.22
CA ARG A 214 6.08 14.14 29.47
C ARG A 214 6.50 13.34 30.69
N ARG A 215 6.55 12.00 30.60
CA ARG A 215 6.99 11.13 31.69
C ARG A 215 8.46 11.39 32.05
N LEU A 216 9.33 11.50 31.05
CA LEU A 216 10.75 11.79 31.25
C LEU A 216 10.97 13.17 31.88
N ALA A 217 10.30 14.20 31.36
CA ALA A 217 10.40 15.55 31.92
C ALA A 217 9.91 15.63 33.38
N ALA A 218 8.87 14.88 33.75
CA ALA A 218 8.38 14.82 35.12
C ALA A 218 9.37 14.10 36.06
N ALA A 219 10.00 13.01 35.60
CA ALA A 219 10.99 12.28 36.38
C ALA A 219 12.23 13.14 36.68
N GLU A 220 12.70 13.90 35.69
CA GLU A 220 13.82 14.85 35.84
C GLU A 220 13.51 15.96 36.85
N ALA A 221 12.27 16.49 36.84
CA ALA A 221 11.85 17.54 37.78
C ALA A 221 11.74 17.06 39.26
N THR A 222 11.75 15.75 39.49
CA THR A 222 11.66 15.14 40.83
C THR A 222 12.97 14.55 41.35
N SER A 223 14.03 14.55 40.53
CA SER A 223 15.38 14.09 40.88
C SER A 223 16.26 15.24 41.36
#